data_AF-A0A8G1ZGM5-F1
#
_entry.id   AF-A0A8G1ZGM5-F1
#
_cell.length_a   1.000
_cell.length_b   1.000
_cell.length_c   1.000
_cell.angle_alpha   90.00
_cell.angle_beta   90.00
_cell.angle_gamma   90.00
#
_symmetry.space_group_name_H-M   'P 1'
#
loop_
_entity.id
_entity.type
_entity.pdbx_description
1 polymer ?
#
loop_
_entity_poly.entity_id
_entity_poly.type
_entity_poly.pdbx_seq_one_letter_code
_entity_poly.pdbx_strand_id
1 'polypeptide(L)'
;MRWRRNRAPKAPASLRRSFITPEGVDLRLELASAGTRASAFMLDILILFISLIFATIAIGLLGIAGASGEIFLILWLVGAFVLRNGWFILFEMGGRGATPGKRLLGLRVIARDGGRLTGGAVIARNALREIEVFLPLSFLGMQAAQGAADGFLTLFALCWTGIFLFFPLFNRDRLRVGDLLAGTWVVNNVRAKLGADLVAARAEQPRRVFTDAALDLYGIYELQTLENVLRAGQDDAIATVAATIRRKAGLPDDGDDYGFLADYYAALCIRLERAMLVGRRREDKHGTVGRR
;
A
#
# COMPACT_ATOMS: atom_id res chain seq x y z
N MET A 1 34.77 -14.83 35.96
CA MET A 1 33.95 -15.35 34.86
C MET A 1 33.08 -14.24 34.27
N ARG A 2 33.39 -13.76 33.06
CA ARG A 2 32.63 -12.70 32.36
C ARG A 2 31.48 -13.36 31.58
N TRP A 3 30.25 -13.12 31.98
CA TRP A 3 29.06 -13.55 31.25
C TRP A 3 29.02 -12.89 29.87
N ARG A 4 29.24 -13.69 28.81
CA ARG A 4 28.91 -13.32 27.43
C ARG A 4 27.40 -13.28 27.30
N ARG A 5 26.81 -12.08 27.24
CA ARG A 5 25.41 -11.91 26.78
C ARG A 5 25.34 -12.39 25.33
N ASN A 6 24.77 -13.56 25.11
CA ASN A 6 24.35 -14.01 23.78
C ASN A 6 23.35 -12.98 23.24
N ARG A 7 23.79 -12.17 22.27
CA ARG A 7 22.87 -11.35 21.47
C ARG A 7 22.07 -12.34 20.62
N ALA A 8 20.78 -12.48 20.93
CA ALA A 8 19.86 -13.23 20.10
C ALA A 8 19.97 -12.73 18.63
N PRO A 9 19.93 -13.63 17.63
CA PRO A 9 19.96 -13.22 16.24
C PRO A 9 18.81 -12.25 15.98
N LYS A 10 19.13 -11.07 15.43
CA LYS A 10 18.14 -10.05 15.07
C LYS A 10 17.18 -10.69 14.08
N ALA A 11 15.90 -10.84 14.46
CA ALA A 11 14.87 -11.36 13.57
C ALA A 11 14.94 -10.64 12.20
N PRO A 12 14.73 -11.34 11.07
CA PRO A 12 14.79 -10.72 9.75
C PRO A 12 13.93 -9.45 9.77
N ALA A 13 14.48 -8.35 9.25
CA ALA A 13 13.80 -7.06 9.28
C ALA A 13 12.47 -7.18 8.55
N SER A 14 11.39 -7.38 9.29
CA SER A 14 10.07 -7.50 8.72
C SER A 14 9.72 -6.18 8.02
N LEU A 15 9.19 -6.27 6.81
CA LEU A 15 8.64 -5.12 6.09
C LEU A 15 7.30 -4.65 6.70
N ARG A 16 6.84 -5.31 7.77
CA ARG A 16 5.65 -4.93 8.51
C ARG A 16 5.95 -3.74 9.43
N ARG A 17 5.12 -2.70 9.36
CA ARG A 17 5.18 -1.51 10.21
C ARG A 17 3.81 -1.28 10.86
N SER A 18 3.82 -0.95 12.14
CA SER A 18 2.64 -0.44 12.83
C SER A 18 2.29 0.92 12.24
N PHE A 19 1.04 1.10 11.88
CA PHE A 19 0.51 2.30 11.27
C PHE A 19 -0.77 2.67 12.00
N ILE A 20 -0.67 3.69 12.84
CA ILE A 20 -1.83 4.17 13.59
C ILE A 20 -2.62 5.05 12.64
N THR A 21 -3.84 4.63 12.32
CA THR A 21 -4.73 5.45 11.51
C THR A 21 -5.24 6.65 12.34
N PRO A 22 -5.79 7.69 11.70
CA PRO A 22 -6.37 8.83 12.42
C PRO A 22 -7.50 8.44 13.39
N GLU A 23 -8.12 7.27 13.16
CA GLU A 23 -9.15 6.67 14.00
C GLU A 23 -8.59 5.88 15.20
N GLY A 24 -7.26 5.87 15.37
CA GLY A 24 -6.55 5.22 16.48
C GLY A 24 -6.36 3.71 16.32
N VAL A 25 -6.64 3.15 15.14
CA VAL A 25 -6.48 1.72 14.87
C VAL A 25 -5.05 1.43 14.42
N ASP A 26 -4.34 0.53 15.12
CA ASP A 26 -3.02 0.06 14.67
C ASP A 26 -3.17 -0.96 13.54
N LEU A 27 -2.88 -0.52 12.31
CA LEU A 27 -2.80 -1.36 11.14
C LEU A 27 -1.37 -1.83 10.94
N ARG A 28 -1.18 -3.14 10.82
CA ARG A 28 0.11 -3.71 10.40
C ARG A 28 0.21 -3.67 8.88
N LEU A 29 0.89 -2.64 8.36
CA LEU A 29 1.10 -2.47 6.93
C LEU A 29 2.36 -3.16 6.47
N GLU A 30 2.28 -3.87 5.35
CA GLU A 30 3.43 -4.47 4.69
C GLU A 30 4.00 -3.51 3.66
N LEU A 31 5.22 -3.02 3.91
CA LEU A 31 5.97 -2.21 2.95
C LEU A 31 6.31 -3.05 1.72
N ALA A 32 6.23 -2.43 0.54
CA ALA A 32 6.59 -3.07 -0.70
C ALA A 32 8.11 -3.37 -0.74
N SER A 33 8.46 -4.56 -1.25
CA SER A 33 9.86 -4.90 -1.49
C SER A 33 10.49 -3.96 -2.54
N ALA A 34 11.81 -3.79 -2.48
CA ALA A 34 12.51 -2.97 -3.49
C ALA A 34 12.31 -3.50 -4.91
N GLY A 35 12.30 -4.84 -5.08
CA GLY A 35 12.04 -5.49 -6.37
C GLY A 35 10.65 -5.18 -6.91
N THR A 36 9.59 -5.35 -6.11
CA THR A 36 8.21 -5.03 -6.53
C THR A 36 8.05 -3.55 -6.90
N ARG A 37 8.75 -2.65 -6.20
CA ARG A 37 8.77 -1.22 -6.54
C ARG A 37 9.50 -0.93 -7.85
N ALA A 38 10.63 -1.61 -8.08
CA ALA A 38 11.36 -1.51 -9.34
C ALA A 38 10.50 -2.03 -10.51
N SER A 39 9.85 -3.19 -10.36
CA SER A 39 8.92 -3.74 -11.36
C SER A 39 7.75 -2.79 -11.62
N ALA A 40 7.17 -2.19 -10.58
CA ALA A 40 6.09 -1.20 -10.74
C ALA A 40 6.55 -0.01 -11.57
N PHE A 41 7.76 0.49 -11.27
CA PHE A 41 8.36 1.61 -11.99
C PHE A 41 8.71 1.26 -13.44
N MET A 42 9.20 0.05 -13.70
CA MET A 42 9.45 -0.44 -15.07
C MET A 42 8.15 -0.52 -15.89
N LEU A 43 7.06 -1.01 -15.30
CA LEU A 43 5.75 -1.02 -15.94
C LEU A 43 5.25 0.40 -16.23
N ASP A 44 5.41 1.33 -15.29
CA ASP A 44 5.04 2.73 -15.51
C ASP A 44 5.88 3.37 -16.63
N ILE A 45 7.19 3.10 -16.70
CA ILE A 45 8.05 3.58 -17.80
C ILE A 45 7.57 3.01 -19.14
N LEU A 46 7.25 1.72 -19.21
CA LEU A 46 6.76 1.10 -20.44
C LEU A 46 5.46 1.75 -20.91
N ILE A 47 4.51 1.94 -20.01
CA ILE A 47 3.23 2.59 -20.33
C ILE A 47 3.46 4.04 -20.76
N LEU A 48 4.35 4.77 -20.08
CA LEU A 48 4.68 6.14 -20.41
C LEU A 48 5.36 6.25 -21.77
N PHE A 49 6.26 5.31 -22.11
CA PHE A 49 6.92 5.26 -23.40
C PHE A 49 5.94 4.98 -24.54
N ILE A 50 5.05 4.00 -24.36
CA ILE A 50 3.93 3.73 -25.30
C ILE A 50 3.06 4.98 -25.46
N SER A 51 2.71 5.63 -24.35
CA SER A 51 1.90 6.86 -24.36
C SER A 51 2.59 8.00 -25.11
N LEU A 52 3.92 8.12 -24.97
CA LEU A 52 4.74 9.11 -25.69
C LEU A 52 4.79 8.83 -27.19
N ILE A 53 4.91 7.56 -27.61
CA ILE A 53 4.84 7.17 -29.03
C ILE A 53 3.49 7.57 -29.61
N PHE A 54 2.38 7.23 -28.95
CA PHE A 54 1.04 7.62 -29.40
C PHE A 54 0.87 9.13 -29.47
N ALA A 55 1.35 9.88 -28.47
CA ALA A 55 1.33 11.33 -28.50
C ALA A 55 2.12 11.91 -29.68
N THR A 56 3.30 11.33 -29.97
CA THR A 56 4.15 11.75 -31.10
C THR A 56 3.45 11.53 -32.43
N ILE A 57 2.85 10.35 -32.63
CA ILE A 57 2.08 10.02 -33.84
C ILE A 57 0.86 10.95 -33.96
N ALA A 58 0.13 11.18 -32.87
CA ALA A 58 -1.05 12.04 -32.87
C ALA A 58 -0.71 13.49 -33.26
N ILE A 59 0.38 14.06 -32.72
CA ILE A 59 0.84 15.41 -33.09
C ILE A 59 1.20 15.46 -34.59
N GLY A 60 1.86 14.42 -35.11
CA GLY A 60 2.19 14.31 -36.53
C GLY A 60 0.95 14.24 -37.43
N LEU A 61 -0.05 13.43 -37.06
CA LEU A 61 -1.31 13.27 -37.81
C LEU A 61 -2.20 14.52 -37.79
N LEU A 62 -2.17 15.30 -36.70
CA LEU A 62 -2.94 16.55 -36.57
C LEU A 62 -2.40 17.70 -37.43
N GLY A 63 -1.39 17.45 -38.26
CA GLY A 63 -0.84 18.46 -39.17
C GLY A 63 -0.06 19.58 -38.48
N ILE A 64 0.19 19.46 -37.16
CA ILE A 64 1.09 20.35 -36.41
C ILE A 64 2.53 20.19 -36.92
N ALA A 65 2.83 19.09 -37.62
CA ALA A 65 4.06 18.88 -38.39
C ALA A 65 4.22 19.83 -39.60
N GLY A 66 3.19 20.59 -39.99
CA GLY A 66 3.29 21.67 -40.98
C GLY A 66 3.79 23.00 -40.39
N ALA A 67 3.90 23.10 -39.06
CA ALA A 67 4.63 24.19 -38.41
C ALA A 67 6.14 24.02 -38.66
N SER A 68 6.93 25.08 -38.47
CA SER A 68 8.39 24.95 -38.51
C SER A 68 8.85 23.83 -37.58
N GLY A 69 9.86 23.04 -37.99
CA GLY A 69 10.34 21.89 -37.20
C GLY A 69 10.73 22.24 -35.76
N GLU A 70 11.09 23.51 -35.52
CA GLU A 70 11.34 24.07 -34.19
C GLU A 70 10.09 24.12 -33.31
N ILE A 71 8.94 24.54 -33.84
CA ILE A 71 7.66 24.59 -33.09
C ILE A 71 7.24 23.17 -32.72
N PHE A 72 7.38 22.22 -33.65
CA PHE A 72 7.11 20.81 -33.37
C PHE A 72 7.99 20.29 -32.23
N LEU A 73 9.30 20.57 -32.28
CA LEU A 73 10.24 20.15 -31.25
C LEU A 73 9.89 20.76 -29.88
N ILE A 74 9.56 22.05 -29.82
CA ILE A 74 9.19 22.72 -28.57
C ILE A 74 7.91 22.10 -28.00
N LEU A 75 6.86 21.93 -28.80
CA LEU A 75 5.60 21.33 -28.36
C LEU A 75 5.81 19.89 -27.88
N TRP A 76 6.63 19.13 -28.60
CA TRP A 76 6.97 17.75 -28.21
C TRP A 76 7.74 17.72 -26.89
N LEU A 77 8.76 18.55 -26.71
CA LEU A 77 9.56 18.62 -25.47
C LEU A 77 8.70 19.00 -24.27
N VAL A 78 7.86 20.03 -24.41
CA VAL A 78 6.94 20.48 -23.35
C VAL A 78 5.91 19.37 -23.06
N GLY A 79 5.31 18.79 -24.09
CA GLY A 79 4.36 17.69 -23.95
C GLY A 79 4.96 16.47 -23.28
N ALA A 80 6.17 16.06 -23.67
CA ALA A 80 6.90 14.95 -23.07
C ALA A 80 7.25 15.22 -21.60
N PHE A 81 7.67 16.45 -21.27
CA PHE A 81 7.93 16.87 -19.89
C PHE A 81 6.67 16.81 -19.03
N VAL A 82 5.56 17.38 -19.51
CA VAL A 82 4.27 17.39 -18.80
C VAL A 82 3.73 15.98 -18.65
N LEU A 83 3.77 15.16 -19.71
CA LEU A 83 3.33 13.77 -19.65
C LEU A 83 4.16 12.98 -18.64
N ARG A 84 5.49 13.12 -18.66
CA ARG A 84 6.39 12.39 -17.76
C ARG A 84 6.15 12.76 -16.30
N ASN A 85 6.16 14.05 -15.97
CA ASN A 85 6.01 14.52 -14.59
C ASN A 85 4.56 14.38 -14.11
N GLY A 86 3.61 14.75 -14.98
CA GLY A 86 2.19 14.67 -14.73
C GLY A 86 1.70 13.24 -14.53
N TRP A 87 2.21 12.26 -15.26
CA TRP A 87 1.81 10.84 -15.12
C TRP A 87 1.82 10.40 -13.65
N PHE A 88 2.97 10.50 -13.00
CA PHE A 88 3.09 10.00 -11.63
C PHE A 88 2.37 10.88 -10.62
N ILE A 89 2.37 12.20 -10.81
CA ILE A 89 1.69 13.13 -9.90
C ILE A 89 0.18 12.91 -9.95
N LEU A 90 -0.42 12.88 -11.14
CA LEU A 90 -1.87 12.77 -11.33
C LEU A 90 -2.41 11.45 -10.78
N PHE A 91 -1.76 10.32 -11.08
CA PHE A 91 -2.24 9.02 -10.60
C PHE A 91 -2.00 8.81 -9.10
N GLU A 92 -0.91 9.33 -8.55
CA GLU A 92 -0.65 9.23 -7.11
C GLU A 92 -1.44 10.25 -6.27
N MET A 93 -1.88 11.38 -6.84
CA MET A 93 -2.83 12.29 -6.20
C MET A 93 -4.26 11.77 -6.24
N GLY A 94 -4.59 10.90 -7.20
CA GLY A 94 -5.92 10.31 -7.32
C GLY A 94 -6.32 9.46 -6.10
N GLY A 95 -7.61 9.18 -5.94
CA GLY A 95 -8.15 8.49 -4.75
C GLY A 95 -7.57 7.09 -4.47
N ARG A 96 -6.90 6.48 -5.45
CA ARG A 96 -6.20 5.19 -5.29
C ARG A 96 -4.76 5.33 -4.80
N GLY A 97 -4.16 6.52 -4.85
CA GLY A 97 -2.79 6.78 -4.38
C GLY A 97 -1.74 5.93 -5.10
N ALA A 98 -1.94 5.59 -6.37
CA ALA A 98 -1.12 4.60 -7.07
C ALA A 98 -1.14 4.83 -8.58
N THR A 99 0.03 4.78 -9.20
CA THR A 99 0.21 4.75 -10.66
C THR A 99 -0.29 3.43 -11.28
N PRO A 100 -0.58 3.39 -12.58
CA PRO A 100 -1.04 2.17 -13.24
C PRO A 100 -0.13 0.96 -13.01
N GLY A 101 1.20 1.10 -13.13
CA GLY A 101 2.16 0.04 -12.84
C GLY A 101 2.12 -0.42 -11.38
N LYS A 102 2.02 0.53 -10.43
CA LYS A 102 1.81 0.21 -9.01
C LYS A 102 0.49 -0.51 -8.77
N ARG A 103 -0.59 -0.11 -9.45
CA ARG A 103 -1.92 -0.74 -9.33
C ARG A 103 -1.91 -2.19 -9.81
N LEU A 104 -1.23 -2.47 -10.92
CA LEU A 104 -1.08 -3.83 -11.45
C LEU A 104 -0.36 -4.76 -10.47
N LEU A 105 0.61 -4.23 -9.71
CA LEU A 105 1.34 -4.98 -8.69
C LEU A 105 0.73 -4.87 -7.29
N GLY A 106 -0.51 -4.36 -7.17
CA GLY A 106 -1.20 -4.24 -5.89
C GLY A 106 -0.53 -3.29 -4.91
N LEU A 107 0.19 -2.27 -5.38
CA LEU A 107 0.87 -1.30 -4.53
C LEU A 107 0.07 0.00 -4.37
N ARG A 108 0.26 0.66 -3.23
CA ARG A 108 -0.32 1.98 -2.95
C ARG A 108 0.64 2.87 -2.17
N VAL A 109 0.61 4.16 -2.45
CA VAL A 109 1.32 5.19 -1.71
C VAL A 109 0.42 5.76 -0.62
N ILE A 110 0.97 5.90 0.59
CA ILE A 110 0.31 6.45 1.76
C ILE A 110 1.22 7.46 2.46
N ALA A 111 0.63 8.36 3.25
CA ALA A 111 1.40 9.22 4.14
C ALA A 111 1.93 8.39 5.31
N ARG A 112 3.14 8.70 5.80
CA ARG A 112 3.79 7.95 6.87
C ARG A 112 3.21 8.24 8.26
N ASP A 113 2.61 9.41 8.42
CA ASP A 113 2.10 9.97 9.67
C ASP A 113 0.68 9.50 10.03
N GLY A 114 0.08 8.57 9.27
CA GLY A 114 -1.32 8.20 9.45
C GLY A 114 -2.29 9.08 8.65
N GLY A 115 -1.84 10.25 8.20
CA GLY A 115 -2.67 11.28 7.60
C GLY A 115 -3.11 11.01 6.17
N ARG A 116 -3.84 11.98 5.62
CA ARG A 116 -4.17 11.98 4.19
C ARG A 116 -2.92 12.28 3.37
N LEU A 117 -2.77 11.57 2.26
CA LEU A 117 -1.70 11.84 1.31
C LEU A 117 -1.89 13.24 0.71
N THR A 118 -1.01 14.18 1.07
CA THR A 118 -1.10 15.56 0.57
C THR A 118 -0.55 15.67 -0.85
N GLY A 119 -1.12 16.57 -1.64
CA GLY A 119 -0.62 16.86 -2.99
C GLY A 119 0.84 17.33 -2.97
N GLY A 120 1.21 18.15 -2.00
CA GLY A 120 2.61 18.59 -1.81
C GLY A 120 3.58 17.44 -1.60
N ALA A 121 3.21 16.43 -0.78
CA ALA A 121 4.02 15.23 -0.62
C ALA A 121 4.14 14.42 -1.92
N VAL A 122 3.07 14.35 -2.71
CA VAL A 122 3.09 13.68 -4.03
C VAL A 122 4.01 14.40 -5.00
N ILE A 123 3.91 15.73 -5.06
CA ILE A 123 4.74 16.55 -5.95
C ILE A 123 6.21 16.45 -5.52
N ALA A 124 6.51 16.65 -4.23
CA ALA A 124 7.87 16.59 -3.72
C ALA A 124 8.54 15.24 -4.00
N ARG A 125 7.83 14.12 -3.75
CA ARG A 125 8.41 12.79 -4.01
C ARG A 125 8.67 12.56 -5.49
N ASN A 126 7.80 13.05 -6.38
CA ASN A 126 7.92 12.86 -7.83
C ASN A 126 8.94 13.82 -8.44
N ALA A 127 9.04 15.06 -7.97
CA ALA A 127 10.08 16.00 -8.37
C ALA A 127 11.48 15.46 -8.04
N LEU A 128 11.66 14.86 -6.86
CA LEU A 128 12.92 14.18 -6.55
C LEU A 128 13.21 12.98 -7.45
N ARG A 129 12.20 12.31 -8.02
CA ARG A 129 12.43 11.21 -8.99
C ARG A 129 13.20 11.69 -10.21
N GLU A 130 12.88 12.89 -10.66
CA GLU A 130 13.52 13.49 -11.83
C GLU A 130 15.03 13.64 -11.59
N ILE A 131 15.42 14.06 -10.39
CA ILE A 131 16.82 14.24 -10.00
C ILE A 131 17.51 12.89 -9.72
N GLU A 132 16.79 11.95 -9.11
CA GLU A 132 17.32 10.64 -8.73
C GLU A 132 17.55 9.70 -9.92
N VAL A 133 16.67 9.76 -10.93
CA VAL A 133 16.61 8.74 -12.00
C VAL A 133 16.76 9.38 -13.37
N PHE A 134 15.99 10.43 -13.69
CA PHE A 134 15.96 10.95 -15.05
C PHE A 134 17.22 11.73 -15.41
N LEU A 135 17.66 12.64 -14.56
CA LEU A 135 18.88 13.44 -14.75
C LEU A 135 20.13 12.58 -14.95
N PRO A 136 20.43 11.59 -14.10
CA PRO A 136 21.61 10.75 -14.31
C PRO A 136 21.49 9.86 -15.57
N LEU A 137 20.29 9.34 -15.88
CA LEU A 137 20.08 8.56 -17.11
C LEU A 137 20.19 9.39 -18.38
N SER A 138 19.69 10.63 -18.39
CA SER A 138 19.79 11.52 -19.54
C SER A 138 21.23 11.94 -19.79
N PHE A 139 21.99 12.20 -18.72
CA PHE A 139 23.41 12.51 -18.80
C PHE A 139 24.23 11.33 -19.32
N LEU A 140 23.97 10.10 -18.86
CA LEU A 140 24.57 8.87 -19.41
C LEU A 140 24.22 8.66 -20.88
N GLY A 141 22.95 8.84 -21.25
CA GLY A 141 22.48 8.69 -22.63
C GLY A 141 23.10 9.72 -23.58
N MET A 142 23.25 10.97 -23.14
CA MET A 142 23.90 12.03 -23.92
C MET A 142 25.39 11.72 -24.15
N GLN A 143 26.13 11.30 -23.11
CA GLN A 143 27.53 10.91 -23.27
C GLN A 143 27.70 9.72 -24.21
N ALA A 144 26.84 8.70 -24.09
CA ALA A 144 26.86 7.54 -24.96
C ALA A 144 26.60 7.93 -26.44
N ALA A 145 25.68 8.87 -26.68
CA ALA A 145 25.34 9.33 -28.02
C ALA A 145 26.43 10.20 -28.67
N GLN A 146 27.13 11.04 -27.90
CA GLN A 146 28.13 11.97 -28.42
C GLN A 146 29.52 11.32 -28.60
N GLY A 147 29.74 10.10 -28.10
CA GLY A 147 31.05 9.42 -28.13
C GLY A 147 32.15 10.14 -27.35
N ALA A 148 31.85 11.30 -26.77
CA ALA A 148 32.72 12.12 -25.94
C ALA A 148 32.60 11.66 -24.47
N ALA A 149 33.09 10.46 -24.20
CA ALA A 149 33.23 9.99 -22.83
C ALA A 149 34.55 10.53 -22.27
N ASP A 150 34.50 11.69 -21.64
CA ASP A 150 35.47 11.95 -20.57
C ASP A 150 35.19 10.89 -19.50
N GLY A 151 36.10 9.91 -19.35
CA GLY A 151 35.91 8.76 -18.47
C GLY A 151 35.60 9.17 -17.03
N PHE A 152 36.04 10.35 -16.62
CA PHE A 152 35.67 10.95 -15.34
C PHE A 152 34.17 11.28 -15.24
N LEU A 153 33.61 11.93 -16.27
CA LEU A 153 32.18 12.27 -16.30
C LEU A 153 31.29 11.03 -16.40
N THR A 154 31.72 10.00 -17.14
CA THR A 154 30.99 8.73 -17.18
C THR A 154 31.00 8.04 -15.83
N LEU A 155 32.16 7.98 -15.15
CA LEU A 155 32.27 7.41 -13.81
C LEU A 155 31.40 8.19 -12.81
N PHE A 156 31.42 9.51 -12.85
CA PHE A 156 30.57 10.35 -12.02
C PHE A 156 29.08 10.06 -12.22
N ALA A 157 28.64 9.95 -13.48
CA ALA A 157 27.27 9.63 -13.82
C ALA A 157 26.84 8.23 -13.37
N LEU A 158 27.71 7.23 -13.53
CA LEU A 158 27.49 5.87 -13.06
C LEU A 158 27.43 5.81 -11.52
N CYS A 159 28.31 6.52 -10.83
CA CYS A 159 28.29 6.64 -9.38
C CYS A 159 27.00 7.30 -8.90
N TRP A 160 26.58 8.42 -9.50
CA TRP A 160 25.32 9.09 -9.19
C TRP A 160 24.14 8.14 -9.39
N THR A 161 24.05 7.51 -10.55
CA THR A 161 22.99 6.54 -10.87
C THR A 161 22.97 5.40 -9.87
N GLY A 162 24.13 4.81 -9.58
CA GLY A 162 24.29 3.69 -8.66
C GLY A 162 23.86 4.04 -7.24
N ILE A 163 24.24 5.22 -6.73
CA ILE A 163 23.85 5.68 -5.40
C ILE A 163 22.32 5.70 -5.28
N PHE A 164 21.61 6.37 -6.19
CA PHE A 164 20.15 6.49 -6.09
C PHE A 164 19.40 5.22 -6.43
N LEU A 165 19.90 4.43 -7.40
CA LEU A 165 19.31 3.15 -7.78
C LEU A 165 19.38 2.14 -6.63
N PHE A 166 20.52 2.06 -5.95
CA PHE A 166 20.73 1.10 -4.86
C PHE A 166 20.36 1.66 -3.48
N PHE A 167 20.12 2.96 -3.34
CA PHE A 167 19.71 3.57 -2.07
C PHE A 167 18.53 2.83 -1.37
N PRO A 168 17.45 2.45 -2.08
CA PRO A 168 16.38 1.64 -1.50
C PRO A 168 16.83 0.26 -0.97
N LEU A 169 17.94 -0.30 -1.46
CA LEU A 169 18.46 -1.59 -0.99
C LEU A 169 19.22 -1.50 0.33
N PHE A 170 19.70 -0.31 0.71
CA PHE A 170 20.45 -0.12 1.94
C PHE A 170 19.59 0.40 3.10
N ASN A 171 18.36 0.85 2.82
CA ASN A 171 17.45 1.35 3.84
C ASN A 171 16.55 0.23 4.42
N ARG A 172 16.35 0.25 5.75
CA ARG A 172 15.48 -0.68 6.49
C ARG A 172 14.03 -0.68 5.99
N ASP A 173 13.54 0.47 5.55
CA ASP A 173 12.17 0.65 5.05
C ASP A 173 12.10 0.65 3.52
N ARG A 174 13.23 0.36 2.86
CA ARG A 174 13.37 0.31 1.40
C ARG A 174 12.96 1.61 0.68
N LEU A 175 12.97 2.74 1.36
CA LEU A 175 12.51 4.03 0.81
C LEU A 175 13.54 4.62 -0.17
N ARG A 176 13.04 5.29 -1.21
CA ARG A 176 13.85 6.19 -2.06
C ARG A 176 13.96 7.55 -1.37
N VAL A 177 14.89 8.40 -1.80
CA VAL A 177 15.12 9.71 -1.18
C VAL A 177 13.86 10.59 -1.23
N GLY A 178 13.13 10.57 -2.34
CA GLY A 178 11.85 11.25 -2.50
C GLY A 178 10.78 10.81 -1.51
N ASP A 179 10.75 9.52 -1.15
CA ASP A 179 9.77 9.00 -0.19
C ASP A 179 10.14 9.41 1.23
N LEU A 180 11.44 9.51 1.54
CA LEU A 180 11.94 10.01 2.83
C LEU A 180 11.61 11.50 3.01
N LEU A 181 11.92 12.32 2.01
CA LEU A 181 11.69 13.76 2.05
C LEU A 181 10.20 14.10 2.09
N ALA A 182 9.38 13.38 1.31
CA ALA A 182 7.95 13.58 1.29
C ALA A 182 7.20 12.89 2.46
N GLY A 183 7.90 12.13 3.30
CA GLY A 183 7.27 11.41 4.42
C GLY A 183 6.23 10.39 3.96
N THR A 184 6.54 9.59 2.95
CA THR A 184 5.58 8.67 2.32
C THR A 184 6.06 7.23 2.31
N TRP A 185 5.11 6.30 2.32
CA TRP A 185 5.37 4.87 2.24
C TRP A 185 4.67 4.25 1.04
N VAL A 186 5.30 3.24 0.46
CA VAL A 186 4.68 2.37 -0.55
C VAL A 186 4.38 1.04 0.11
N VAL A 187 3.10 0.71 0.19
CA VAL A 187 2.60 -0.48 0.88
C VAL A 187 1.92 -1.43 -0.10
N ASN A 188 1.89 -2.70 0.26
CA ASN A 188 1.12 -3.72 -0.44
C ASN A 188 -0.37 -3.58 -0.06
N ASN A 189 -1.21 -3.35 -1.07
CA ASN A 189 -2.64 -3.20 -0.95
C ASN A 189 -3.29 -4.58 -1.09
N VAL A 190 -3.24 -5.38 -0.02
CA VAL A 190 -3.79 -6.76 0.06
C VAL A 190 -5.34 -6.80 0.05
N ARG A 191 -6.02 -5.70 -0.34
CA ARG A 191 -7.49 -5.62 -0.35
C ARG A 191 -8.19 -6.57 -1.34
N ALA A 192 -7.48 -7.18 -2.28
CA ALA A 192 -8.13 -7.99 -3.32
C ALA A 192 -8.67 -9.34 -2.83
N LYS A 193 -8.13 -9.94 -1.76
CA LYS A 193 -8.60 -11.25 -1.25
C LYS A 193 -9.57 -11.15 -0.08
N LEU A 194 -9.42 -10.15 0.79
CA LEU A 194 -10.25 -10.02 1.99
C LEU A 194 -11.73 -9.77 1.65
N GLY A 195 -12.00 -8.91 0.65
CA GLY A 195 -13.38 -8.59 0.26
C GLY A 195 -14.09 -9.75 -0.42
N ALA A 196 -13.38 -10.54 -1.24
CA ALA A 196 -13.95 -11.71 -1.91
C ALA A 196 -14.17 -12.86 -0.93
N ASP A 197 -13.26 -13.09 0.03
CA ASP A 197 -13.45 -14.09 1.08
C ASP A 197 -14.53 -13.67 2.09
N LEU A 198 -14.62 -12.38 2.44
CA LEU A 198 -15.70 -11.85 3.28
C LEU A 198 -17.05 -11.85 2.55
N VAL A 199 -17.09 -11.59 1.24
CA VAL A 199 -18.32 -11.63 0.43
C VAL A 199 -18.71 -13.07 0.10
N ALA A 200 -17.76 -13.98 -0.10
CA ALA A 200 -18.01 -15.41 -0.22
C ALA A 200 -18.53 -15.98 1.11
N ALA A 201 -17.94 -15.58 2.24
CA ALA A 201 -18.47 -15.87 3.57
C ALA A 201 -19.84 -15.22 3.84
N ARG A 202 -20.17 -14.11 3.16
CA ARG A 202 -21.49 -13.43 3.23
C ARG A 202 -22.50 -13.98 2.21
N ALA A 203 -22.04 -14.75 1.22
CA ALA A 203 -22.85 -15.39 0.19
C ALA A 203 -23.37 -16.76 0.67
N GLU A 204 -22.72 -17.37 1.66
CA GLU A 204 -23.40 -18.30 2.54
C GLU A 204 -24.32 -17.48 3.45
N GLN A 205 -25.64 -17.63 3.29
CA GLN A 205 -26.59 -17.09 4.26
C GLN A 205 -26.13 -17.55 5.65
N PRO A 206 -26.08 -16.67 6.68
CA PRO A 206 -25.69 -17.10 8.00
C PRO A 206 -26.62 -18.23 8.42
N ARG A 207 -26.07 -19.44 8.56
CA ARG A 207 -26.86 -20.62 8.97
C ARG A 207 -27.45 -20.40 10.36
N ARG A 208 -26.81 -19.54 11.15
CA ARG A 208 -27.14 -19.23 12.54
C ARG A 208 -27.54 -17.77 12.68
N VAL A 209 -28.66 -17.52 13.37
CA VAL A 209 -29.09 -16.18 13.76
C VAL A 209 -28.72 -15.95 15.22
N PHE A 210 -27.92 -14.91 15.47
CA PHE A 210 -27.52 -14.52 16.82
C PHE A 210 -28.40 -13.39 17.34
N THR A 211 -28.74 -13.43 18.62
CA THR A 211 -29.50 -12.36 19.27
C THR A 211 -28.60 -11.15 19.54
N ASP A 212 -29.18 -9.94 19.54
CA ASP A 212 -28.43 -8.71 19.85
C ASP A 212 -27.73 -8.78 21.21
N ALA A 213 -28.35 -9.42 22.22
CA ALA A 213 -27.77 -9.62 23.54
C ALA A 213 -26.51 -10.52 23.51
N ALA A 214 -26.48 -11.53 22.63
CA ALA A 214 -25.32 -12.40 22.45
C ALA A 214 -24.16 -11.69 21.76
N LEU A 215 -24.46 -10.75 20.84
CA LEU A 215 -23.45 -9.95 20.14
C LEU A 215 -22.92 -8.80 21.01
N ASP A 216 -23.76 -8.23 21.89
CA ASP A 216 -23.39 -7.14 22.80
C ASP A 216 -22.43 -7.60 23.94
N LEU A 217 -22.11 -8.89 24.03
CA LEU A 217 -21.12 -9.44 24.97
C LEU A 217 -19.66 -9.12 24.60
N TYR A 218 -19.41 -8.74 23.34
CA TYR A 218 -18.08 -8.58 22.76
C TYR A 218 -17.99 -7.27 21.95
N GLY A 219 -16.84 -6.60 22.02
CA GLY A 219 -16.59 -5.30 21.38
C GLY A 219 -15.60 -5.38 20.22
N ILE A 220 -15.05 -4.22 19.84
CA ILE A 220 -14.12 -4.07 18.70
C ILE A 220 -12.81 -4.84 18.96
N TYR A 221 -12.31 -4.84 20.20
CA TYR A 221 -11.09 -5.57 20.56
C TYR A 221 -11.24 -7.09 20.39
N GLU A 222 -12.38 -7.63 20.79
CA GLU A 222 -12.63 -9.05 20.69
C GLU A 222 -12.90 -9.50 19.25
N LEU A 223 -13.44 -8.62 18.40
CA LEU A 223 -13.53 -8.87 16.95
C LEU A 223 -12.15 -9.10 16.34
N GLN A 224 -11.15 -8.29 16.68
CA GLN A 224 -9.77 -8.45 16.18
C GLN A 224 -9.13 -9.75 16.69
N THR A 225 -9.41 -10.11 17.94
CA THR A 225 -8.93 -11.37 18.52
C THR A 225 -9.54 -12.57 17.78
N LEU A 226 -10.85 -12.50 17.49
CA LEU A 226 -11.57 -13.54 16.77
C LEU A 226 -11.05 -13.68 15.33
N GLU A 227 -10.80 -12.57 14.64
CA GLU A 227 -10.20 -12.55 13.30
C GLU A 227 -8.82 -13.25 13.31
N ASN A 228 -7.97 -12.95 14.30
CA ASN A 228 -6.66 -13.58 14.40
C ASN A 228 -6.74 -15.10 14.60
N VAL A 229 -7.70 -15.58 15.39
CA VAL A 229 -7.92 -17.01 15.63
C VAL A 229 -8.39 -17.71 14.36
N LEU A 230 -9.39 -17.15 13.66
CA LEU A 230 -9.88 -17.68 12.40
C LEU A 230 -8.78 -17.72 11.32
N ARG A 231 -7.94 -16.68 11.27
CA ARG A 231 -6.84 -16.58 10.29
C ARG A 231 -5.68 -17.51 10.58
N ALA A 232 -5.44 -17.81 11.85
CA ALA A 232 -4.40 -18.76 12.26
C ALA A 232 -4.76 -20.21 11.91
N GLY A 233 -6.05 -20.53 11.79
CA GLY A 233 -6.55 -21.86 11.41
C GLY A 233 -6.12 -22.97 12.37
N GLN A 234 -5.94 -22.64 13.65
CA GLN A 234 -5.57 -23.61 14.69
C GLN A 234 -6.85 -24.20 15.29
N ASP A 235 -7.09 -25.48 15.05
CA ASP A 235 -8.33 -26.17 15.46
C ASP A 235 -8.57 -26.10 16.97
N ASP A 236 -7.51 -26.28 17.79
CA ASP A 236 -7.60 -26.19 19.25
C ASP A 236 -8.03 -24.79 19.73
N ALA A 237 -7.54 -23.74 19.07
CA ALA A 237 -7.87 -22.36 19.41
C ALA A 237 -9.31 -22.03 18.99
N ILE A 238 -9.74 -22.52 17.82
CA ILE A 238 -11.10 -22.40 17.32
C ILE A 238 -12.09 -23.07 18.28
N ALA A 239 -11.86 -24.32 18.67
CA ALA A 239 -12.71 -25.05 19.59
C ALA A 239 -12.81 -24.35 20.96
N THR A 240 -11.67 -23.90 21.51
CA THR A 240 -11.62 -23.21 22.80
C THR A 240 -12.42 -21.91 22.80
N VAL A 241 -12.28 -21.12 21.74
CA VAL A 241 -12.96 -19.81 21.62
C VAL A 241 -14.45 -20.01 21.34
N ALA A 242 -14.81 -20.97 20.47
CA ALA A 242 -16.20 -21.33 20.21
C ALA A 242 -16.92 -21.77 21.50
N ALA A 243 -16.34 -22.71 22.25
CA ALA A 243 -16.89 -23.18 23.52
C ALA A 243 -17.05 -22.04 24.55
N THR A 244 -16.08 -21.11 24.59
CA THR A 244 -16.14 -19.94 25.49
C THR A 244 -17.29 -19.01 25.13
N ILE A 245 -17.47 -18.70 23.83
CA ILE A 245 -18.53 -17.82 23.35
C ILE A 245 -19.90 -18.50 23.55
N ARG A 246 -20.05 -19.77 23.19
CA ARG A 246 -21.28 -20.55 23.40
C ARG A 246 -21.71 -20.54 24.86
N ARG A 247 -20.78 -20.88 25.77
CA ARG A 247 -21.04 -20.89 27.22
C ARG A 247 -21.48 -19.52 27.74
N LYS A 248 -20.83 -18.44 27.29
CA LYS A 248 -21.09 -17.09 27.79
C LYS A 248 -22.37 -16.48 27.20
N ALA A 249 -22.69 -16.81 25.96
CA ALA A 249 -23.90 -16.36 25.26
C ALA A 249 -25.12 -17.28 25.49
N GLY A 250 -24.93 -18.44 26.13
CA GLY A 250 -25.99 -19.43 26.35
C GLY A 250 -26.45 -20.12 25.07
N LEU A 251 -25.55 -20.31 24.10
CA LEU A 251 -25.86 -20.91 22.80
C LEU A 251 -25.57 -22.42 22.80
N PRO A 252 -26.39 -23.22 22.09
CA PRO A 252 -26.20 -24.66 22.00
C PRO A 252 -24.92 -25.01 21.23
N ASP A 253 -24.33 -26.14 21.59
CA ASP A 253 -23.23 -26.75 20.84
C ASP A 253 -23.78 -27.67 19.76
N ASP A 254 -23.38 -27.41 18.53
CA ASP A 254 -23.79 -28.16 17.32
C ASP A 254 -22.62 -28.92 16.68
N GLY A 255 -21.44 -28.92 17.33
CA GLY A 255 -20.26 -29.65 16.88
C GLY A 255 -19.52 -29.05 15.68
N ASP A 256 -19.97 -27.90 15.17
CA ASP A 256 -19.34 -27.15 14.07
C ASP A 256 -18.76 -25.82 14.60
N ASP A 257 -17.59 -25.91 15.23
CA ASP A 257 -16.94 -24.76 15.87
C ASP A 257 -16.41 -23.73 14.88
N TYR A 258 -15.89 -24.17 13.73
CA TYR A 258 -15.41 -23.27 12.70
C TYR A 258 -16.57 -22.49 12.06
N GLY A 259 -17.63 -23.19 11.64
CA GLY A 259 -18.81 -22.55 11.07
C GLY A 259 -19.50 -21.63 12.06
N PHE A 260 -19.59 -22.04 13.33
CA PHE A 260 -20.11 -21.18 14.40
C PHE A 260 -19.33 -19.87 14.55
N LEU A 261 -17.99 -19.94 14.63
CA LEU A 261 -17.17 -18.73 14.77
C LEU A 261 -17.20 -17.85 13.53
N ALA A 262 -17.25 -18.43 12.34
CA ALA A 262 -17.37 -17.69 11.09
C ALA A 262 -18.71 -16.92 11.01
N ASP A 263 -19.82 -17.59 11.33
CA ASP A 263 -21.16 -16.97 11.39
C ASP A 263 -21.20 -15.87 12.46
N TYR A 264 -20.63 -16.14 13.64
CA TYR A 264 -20.60 -15.19 14.77
C TYR A 264 -19.77 -13.95 14.44
N TYR A 265 -18.60 -14.13 13.82
CA TYR A 265 -17.75 -13.04 13.36
C TYR A 265 -18.48 -12.15 12.34
N ALA A 266 -19.14 -12.75 11.34
CA ALA A 266 -19.89 -12.01 10.33
C ALA A 266 -21.05 -11.20 10.95
N ALA A 267 -21.81 -11.80 11.87
CA ALA A 267 -22.90 -11.12 12.58
C ALA A 267 -22.41 -9.96 13.46
N LEU A 268 -21.27 -10.15 14.16
CA LEU A 268 -20.67 -9.11 14.99
C LEU A 268 -20.16 -7.93 14.16
N CYS A 269 -19.56 -8.17 12.99
CA CYS A 269 -19.16 -7.11 12.06
C CYS A 269 -20.36 -6.24 11.64
N ILE A 270 -21.47 -6.85 11.22
CA ILE A 270 -22.68 -6.14 10.79
C ILE A 270 -23.27 -5.31 11.94
N ARG A 271 -23.28 -5.87 13.15
CA ARG A 271 -23.79 -5.18 14.35
C ARG A 271 -22.94 -3.97 14.69
N LEU A 272 -21.61 -4.11 14.71
CA LEU A 272 -20.69 -3.00 15.01
C LEU A 272 -20.76 -1.91 13.93
N GLU A 273 -20.90 -2.28 12.65
CA GLU A 273 -21.09 -1.33 11.56
C GLU A 273 -22.39 -0.52 11.76
N ARG A 274 -23.51 -1.18 12.10
CA ARG A 274 -24.77 -0.50 12.44
C ARG A 274 -24.66 0.38 13.69
N ALA A 275 -23.96 -0.07 14.73
CA ALA A 275 -23.77 0.71 15.95
C ALA A 275 -22.94 1.98 15.70
N MET A 276 -21.94 1.91 14.81
CA MET A 276 -21.14 3.06 14.38
C MET A 276 -21.98 4.10 13.63
N LEU A 277 -22.94 3.69 12.80
CA LEU A 277 -23.86 4.61 12.11
C LEU A 277 -24.74 5.40 13.08
N VAL A 278 -24.98 4.87 14.28
CA VAL A 278 -25.82 5.48 15.33
C VAL A 278 -24.97 6.17 16.41
N GLY A 279 -23.66 6.30 16.21
CA GLY A 279 -22.75 7.01 17.11
C GLY A 279 -22.51 6.33 18.46
N ARG A 280 -22.87 5.05 18.63
CA ARG A 280 -22.61 4.28 19.86
C ARG A 280 -21.36 3.43 19.65
N ARG A 281 -20.23 3.81 20.26
CA ARG A 281 -18.98 3.04 20.23
C ARG A 281 -18.80 2.25 21.53
N ARG A 282 -18.49 0.96 21.41
CA ARG A 282 -18.11 0.10 22.54
C ARG A 282 -16.76 -0.54 22.22
N GLU A 283 -15.73 -0.21 22.99
CA GLU A 283 -14.35 -0.52 22.64
C GLU A 283 -13.94 -1.95 23.07
N ASP A 284 -14.51 -2.46 24.17
CA ASP A 284 -14.24 -3.78 24.74
C ASP A 284 -15.46 -4.36 25.47
N LYS A 285 -15.39 -5.63 25.89
CA LYS A 285 -16.45 -6.30 26.68
C LYS A 285 -16.72 -5.65 28.04
N HIS A 286 -15.80 -4.84 28.56
CA HIS A 286 -15.92 -4.15 29.86
C HIS A 286 -16.26 -2.66 29.73
N GLY A 287 -16.25 -2.10 28.52
CA GLY A 287 -16.44 -0.69 28.28
C GLY A 287 -17.90 -0.26 28.35
N THR A 288 -18.15 0.83 29.06
CA THR A 288 -19.40 1.56 29.01
C THR A 288 -19.58 2.19 27.63
N VAL A 289 -20.80 2.15 27.10
CA VAL A 289 -21.16 2.75 25.81
C VAL A 289 -20.91 4.26 25.90
N GLY A 290 -19.80 4.72 25.31
CA GLY A 290 -19.50 6.14 25.22
C GLY A 290 -20.48 6.80 24.27
N ARG A 291 -21.40 7.62 24.80
CA ARG A 291 -22.19 8.56 24.01
C ARG A 291 -21.34 9.82 23.80
N ARG A 292 -21.21 10.28 22.56
CA ARG A 292 -20.91 11.69 22.28
C ARG A 292 -22.17 12.51 22.49
#